data_AF-A0A816CED4-F1
#
_entry.id   AF-A0A816CED4-F1
#
_cell.length_a   1.000
_cell.length_b   1.000
_cell.length_c   1.000
_cell.angle_alpha   90.00
_cell.angle_beta   90.00
_cell.angle_gamma   90.00
#
_symmetry.space_group_name_H-M   'P 1'
#
loop_
_entity.id
_entity.type
_entity.pdbx_description
1 polymer ?
#
loop_
_entity_poly.entity_id
_entity_poly.type
_entity_poly.pdbx_seq_one_letter_code
_entity_poly.pdbx_strand_id
1 'polypeptide(L)' 'DPYFRMARGVVQRLNFPKPSLIHSTFLPALQGAQSKMGASDVNSAIYLTDTPNEIEDKNTVLKFYYLGH' A
#
# COMPACT_ATOMS: atom_id res chain seq x y z
N ASP A 1 9.16 -5.66 9.18
CA ASP A 1 8.09 -6.66 9.04
C ASP A 1 8.13 -7.67 10.20
N PRO A 2 7.05 -7.83 10.98
CA PRO A 2 7.01 -8.77 12.11
C PRO A 2 7.13 -10.25 11.72
N TYR A 3 6.57 -10.65 10.58
CA TYR A 3 6.52 -12.05 10.14
C TYR A 3 7.90 -12.56 9.71
N PHE A 4 8.62 -11.79 8.91
CA PHE A 4 9.97 -12.15 8.49
C PHE A 4 10.99 -12.05 9.63
N ARG A 5 10.72 -11.22 10.64
CA ARG A 5 11.51 -11.19 11.89
C ARG A 5 11.37 -12.50 12.66
N MET A 6 10.15 -13.04 12.79
CA MET A 6 9.92 -14.36 13.39
C MET A 6 10.62 -15.48 12.59
N ALA A 7 10.47 -15.48 11.26
CA ALA A 7 11.10 -16.48 10.40
C ALA A 7 12.64 -16.52 10.53
N ARG A 8 13.29 -15.33 10.61
CA ARG A 8 14.75 -15.24 10.84
C ARG A 8 15.20 -15.79 12.19
N GLY A 9 14.34 -15.79 13.21
CA GLY A 9 14.64 -16.34 14.54
C GLY A 9 14.66 -17.87 14.58
N VAL A 10 13.88 -18.53 13.72
CA VAL A 10 13.77 -20.00 13.69
C VAL A 10 14.77 -20.63 12.71
N VAL A 11 15.20 -19.88 11.69
CA VAL A 11 16.06 -20.33 10.60
C VAL A 11 17.38 -20.98 11.06
N GLN A 12 17.99 -20.48 12.14
CA GLN A 12 19.26 -21.02 12.66
C GLN A 12 19.13 -22.47 13.17
N ARG A 13 17.93 -22.86 13.64
CA ARG A 13 17.66 -24.22 14.12
C ARG A 13 17.32 -25.19 12.98
N LEU A 14 16.96 -24.65 11.81
CA LEU A 14 16.55 -25.40 10.64
C LEU A 14 17.64 -25.50 9.56
N ASN A 15 18.85 -24.98 9.84
CA ASN A 15 20.00 -25.02 8.93
C ASN A 15 19.75 -24.40 7.53
N PHE A 16 18.80 -23.46 7.43
CA PHE A 16 18.50 -22.74 6.20
C PHE A 16 19.16 -21.35 6.18
N PRO A 17 19.43 -20.75 5.01
CA PRO A 17 19.90 -19.37 4.92
C PRO A 17 18.82 -18.39 5.39
N LYS A 18 19.24 -17.29 6.03
CA LYS A 18 18.33 -16.22 6.47
C LYS A 18 17.69 -15.53 5.26
N PRO A 19 16.35 -15.36 5.23
CA PRO A 19 15.69 -14.68 4.12
C PRO A 19 16.10 -13.19 4.08
N SER A 20 16.42 -12.69 2.89
CA SER A 20 16.58 -11.26 2.61
C SER A 20 15.20 -10.57 2.52
N LEU A 21 15.16 -9.26 2.76
CA LEU A 21 13.92 -8.46 2.71
C LEU A 21 14.14 -7.19 1.92
N ILE A 22 13.24 -6.91 1.00
CA ILE A 22 13.11 -5.63 0.31
C ILE A 22 11.81 -5.01 0.79
N HIS A 23 11.89 -3.84 1.41
CA HIS A 23 10.72 -3.13 1.94
C HIS A 23 10.31 -2.03 0.96
N SER A 24 9.07 -2.08 0.48
CA SER A 24 8.45 -1.00 -0.30
C SER A 24 7.61 -0.10 0.60
N THR A 25 7.61 1.19 0.34
CA THR A 25 6.64 2.12 0.92
C THR A 25 5.27 1.89 0.27
N PHE A 26 4.19 2.05 1.04
CA PHE A 26 2.84 1.93 0.50
C PHE A 26 2.45 3.19 -0.28
N LEU A 27 1.60 3.01 -1.29
CA LEU A 27 0.96 4.13 -1.95
C LEU A 27 -0.02 4.81 -0.98
N PRO A 28 0.01 6.15 -0.90
CA PRO A 28 -0.93 6.91 -0.10
C PRO A 28 -2.35 6.75 -0.64
N ALA A 29 -3.35 6.84 0.24
CA ALA A 29 -4.74 6.84 -0.16
C ALA A 29 -5.11 8.16 -0.86
N LEU A 30 -6.21 8.13 -1.60
CA LEU A 30 -6.71 9.30 -2.32
C LEU A 30 -7.09 10.46 -1.39
N GLN A 31 -7.47 10.18 -0.13
CA GLN A 31 -7.82 11.16 0.90
C GLN A 31 -6.61 11.73 1.65
N GLY A 32 -5.41 11.17 1.45
CA GLY A 32 -4.18 11.75 2.00
C GLY A 32 -3.11 10.75 2.46
N ALA A 33 -1.92 11.31 2.74
CA ALA A 33 -0.68 10.57 2.91
C ALA A 33 -0.57 9.74 4.22
N GLN A 34 -1.47 9.93 5.18
CA GLN A 34 -1.44 9.21 6.45
C GLN A 34 -2.09 7.82 6.38
N SER A 35 -2.79 7.52 5.29
CA SER A 35 -3.47 6.25 5.10
C SER A 35 -2.96 5.54 3.86
N LYS A 36 -2.94 4.21 3.91
CA LYS A 36 -2.59 3.37 2.77
C LYS A 36 -3.82 3.19 1.88
N MET A 37 -3.60 3.17 0.58
CA MET A 37 -4.62 2.75 -0.37
C MET A 37 -5.08 1.31 -0.07
N GLY A 38 -6.38 1.04 0.00
CA GLY A 38 -6.86 -0.29 0.38
C GLY A 38 -8.32 -0.59 0.03
N ALA A 39 -8.62 -1.88 -0.13
CA ALA A 39 -9.93 -2.42 -0.47
C ALA A 39 -11.03 -2.17 0.58
N SER A 40 -10.64 -1.76 1.79
CA SER A 40 -11.56 -1.46 2.90
C SER A 40 -12.40 -0.21 2.64
N ASP A 41 -11.93 0.71 1.79
CA ASP A 41 -12.68 1.88 1.38
C ASP A 41 -12.57 2.03 -0.14
N VAL A 42 -13.72 1.90 -0.81
CA VAL A 42 -13.84 1.97 -2.28
C VAL A 42 -13.43 3.34 -2.82
N ASN A 43 -13.55 4.39 -2.01
CA ASN A 43 -13.15 5.73 -2.41
C ASN A 43 -11.66 6.00 -2.14
N SER A 44 -10.97 5.12 -1.42
CA SER A 44 -9.57 5.31 -1.04
C SER A 44 -8.56 4.84 -2.09
N ALA A 45 -9.04 4.08 -3.08
CA ALA A 45 -8.22 3.39 -4.07
C ALA A 45 -8.80 3.49 -5.48
N ILE A 46 -7.88 3.56 -6.45
CA ILE A 46 -8.19 3.32 -7.86
C ILE A 46 -8.02 1.82 -8.10
N TYR A 47 -9.11 1.14 -8.45
CA TYR A 47 -9.12 -0.29 -8.72
C TYR A 47 -8.90 -0.55 -10.20
N LEU A 48 -8.35 -1.72 -10.51
CA LEU A 48 -8.16 -2.18 -11.89
C LEU A 48 -9.49 -2.46 -12.63
N THR A 49 -10.60 -2.47 -11.89
CA THR A 49 -11.96 -2.66 -12.39
C THR A 49 -12.72 -1.35 -12.57
N ASP A 50 -12.15 -0.21 -12.19
CA ASP A 50 -12.81 1.09 -12.33
C ASP A 50 -12.99 1.44 -13.81
N THR A 51 -14.13 2.03 -14.13
CA THR A 51 -14.40 2.60 -15.44
C THR A 51 -13.59 3.89 -15.66
N PRO A 52 -13.36 4.32 -16.91
CA PRO A 52 -12.62 5.55 -17.19
C PRO A 52 -13.18 6.78 -16.46
N ASN A 53 -14.50 6.90 -16.36
CA ASN A 53 -15.17 8.00 -15.66
C ASN A 53 -14.88 7.98 -14.15
N GLU A 54 -14.94 6.81 -13.53
CA GLU A 54 -14.63 6.64 -12.10
C GLU A 54 -13.15 6.94 -11.80
N ILE A 55 -12.25 6.63 -12.73
CA ILE A 55 -10.82 6.98 -12.62
C ILE A 55 -10.63 8.50 -12.66
N GLU A 56 -11.32 9.21 -13.55
CA GLU A 56 -11.27 10.67 -13.64
C GLU A 56 -11.78 11.36 -12.36
N ASP A 57 -12.89 10.88 -11.82
CA ASP A 57 -13.46 11.38 -10.56
C ASP A 57 -12.49 11.17 -9.39
N LYS A 58 -11.93 9.97 -9.25
CA LYS A 58 -10.94 9.62 -8.21
C LYS A 58 -9.64 10.42 -8.33
N ASN A 59 -9.15 10.64 -9.55
CA ASN A 59 -7.97 11.48 -9.80
C ASN A 59 -8.22 12.94 -9.47
N THR A 60 -9.45 13.43 -9.67
CA THR A 60 -9.83 14.80 -9.31
C THR A 60 -9.75 15.01 -7.80
N VAL A 61 -10.24 14.05 -7.01
CA VAL A 61 -10.11 14.06 -5.53
C VAL A 61 -8.65 14.12 -5.10
N LEU A 62 -7.80 13.28 -5.69
CA LEU A 62 -6.35 13.27 -5.43
C LEU A 62 -5.72 14.64 -5.73
N LYS A 63 -6.06 15.22 -6.88
CA LYS A 63 -5.54 16.52 -7.33
C LYS A 63 -5.94 17.65 -6.39
N PHE A 64 -7.20 17.68 -5.93
CA PHE A 64 -7.65 18.68 -4.96
C PHE A 64 -6.88 18.59 -3.63
N TYR A 65 -6.60 17.37 -3.15
CA TYR A 65 -5.82 17.18 -1.93
C TYR A 65 -4.40 17.76 -2.06
N TYR A 66 -3.70 17.50 -3.17
CA TYR A 66 -2.33 17.99 -3.37
C TYR A 66 -2.22 19.47 -3.74
N LEU A 67 -3.28 20.09 -4.26
CA LEU A 67 -3.32 21.52 -4.58
C LEU A 67 -3.84 22.39 -3.42
N GLY A 68 -4.58 21.81 -2.47
CA GLY A 68 -5.16 22.50 -1.31
C GLY A 68 -4.19 22.73 -0.15
N HIS A 69 -2.91 22.39 -0.31
CA HIS A 69 -1.83 22.56 0.67
C HIS A 69 -0.71 23.46 0.12
#